data_AF-A0A544ZQ76-F1
#
_entry.id   AF-A0A544ZQ76-F1
#
_cell.length_a   1.000
_cell.length_b   1.000
_cell.length_c   1.000
_cell.angle_alpha   90.00
_cell.angle_beta   90.00
_cell.angle_gamma   90.00
#
_symmetry.space_group_name_H-M   'P 1'
#
loop_
_entity.id
_entity.type
_entity.pdbx_description
1 polymer ?
#
loop_
_entity_poly.entity_id
_entity_poly.type
_entity_poly.pdbx_seq_one_letter_code
_entity_poly.pdbx_strand_id
1 'polypeptide(L)'
;MTSALRSGSGRGASGYPVSDRGRVAYELVEAFFAANPEAYEQAEKTESVHAMARTPGASPEDYAWQDEGPLGPIYTITLIRGVEEHEVLLRLGAAPEHIRMIGLGEYPDFSRTEIVTVRRAGDWTILIEECGRRGVRREVIGELSRDGGEAVAVMRHDYAAGHDFAFALEGEFVTGFDPSRPGTRWGTAPDRLNRHLRELGIDPAFDERIDNAIPAVLALASRITGVMVTPEHAERPVLGVAFFR
;
A
#
# COMPACT_ATOMS: atom_id res chain seq x y z
N MET A 1 64.58 -22.53 -2.24
CA MET A 1 63.95 -22.34 -3.56
C MET A 1 62.45 -22.22 -3.36
N THR A 2 61.94 -21.07 -3.76
CA THR A 2 60.58 -20.55 -3.60
C THR A 2 59.73 -20.99 -4.79
N SER A 3 58.44 -21.26 -4.57
CA SER A 3 57.32 -20.56 -5.25
C SER A 3 56.03 -21.38 -5.21
N ALA A 4 54.99 -20.77 -4.66
CA ALA A 4 53.58 -21.13 -4.80
C ALA A 4 52.80 -19.93 -5.36
N LEU A 5 51.71 -20.27 -6.05
CA LEU A 5 50.90 -19.50 -7.02
C LEU A 5 50.22 -18.22 -6.50
N ARG A 6 50.03 -17.27 -7.43
CA ARG A 6 49.30 -15.99 -7.29
C ARG A 6 47.85 -16.12 -7.74
N SER A 7 46.92 -15.52 -7.00
CA SER A 7 45.62 -15.04 -7.47
C SER A 7 45.50 -13.54 -7.15
N GLY A 8 45.31 -12.72 -8.18
CA GLY A 8 45.31 -11.25 -8.09
C GLY A 8 43.93 -10.68 -7.79
N SER A 9 43.85 -9.79 -6.79
CA SER A 9 42.75 -8.86 -6.57
C SER A 9 43.04 -7.54 -7.31
N GLY A 10 42.07 -7.09 -8.12
CA GLY A 10 42.12 -5.79 -8.78
C GLY A 10 41.59 -4.70 -7.85
N ARG A 11 42.42 -3.70 -7.54
CA ARG A 11 42.03 -2.51 -6.77
C ARG A 11 41.47 -1.45 -7.72
N GLY A 12 40.20 -1.09 -7.55
CA GLY A 12 39.63 0.19 -8.03
C GLY A 12 39.89 1.31 -7.02
N ALA A 13 39.95 2.55 -7.49
CA ALA A 13 40.55 3.72 -6.81
C ALA A 13 39.79 4.30 -5.60
N SER A 14 38.94 3.54 -4.92
CA SER A 14 38.32 3.93 -3.65
C SER A 14 38.08 2.66 -2.84
N GLY A 15 38.88 2.45 -1.80
CA GLY A 15 39.02 1.17 -1.10
C GLY A 15 37.86 0.79 -0.19
N TYR A 16 36.61 0.75 -0.67
CA TYR A 16 35.47 0.27 0.10
C TYR A 16 34.97 -1.09 -0.44
N PRO A 17 34.82 -2.11 0.43
CA PRO A 17 34.31 -3.40 0.01
C PRO A 17 32.80 -3.33 -0.21
N VAL A 18 32.33 -3.75 -1.39
CA VAL A 18 30.91 -3.97 -1.68
C VAL A 18 30.59 -5.45 -1.45
N SER A 19 29.48 -5.74 -0.77
CA SER A 19 28.97 -7.09 -0.51
C SER A 19 28.17 -7.64 -1.69
N ASP A 20 28.28 -8.94 -1.98
CA ASP A 20 27.61 -9.66 -3.09
C ASP A 20 26.08 -9.77 -2.97
N ARG A 21 25.44 -9.04 -2.04
CA ARG A 21 23.98 -9.04 -1.84
C ARG A 21 23.39 -7.64 -1.68
N GLY A 22 23.43 -6.86 -2.76
CA GLY A 22 22.33 -5.96 -3.16
C GLY A 22 21.71 -5.02 -2.11
N ARG A 23 22.48 -4.48 -1.16
CA ARG A 23 22.09 -3.28 -0.40
C ARG A 23 23.29 -2.36 -0.30
N VAL A 24 23.14 -1.15 -0.82
CA VAL A 24 24.12 -0.07 -0.66
C VAL A 24 23.93 0.50 0.75
N ALA A 25 25.02 0.66 1.50
CA ALA A 25 24.96 1.29 2.82
C ALA A 25 24.43 2.73 2.67
N TYR A 26 23.60 3.18 3.61
CA TYR A 26 23.00 4.52 3.59
C TYR A 26 24.08 5.62 3.45
N GLU A 27 25.23 5.44 4.08
CA GLU A 27 26.38 6.36 3.97
C GLU A 27 26.98 6.43 2.56
N LEU A 28 26.91 5.34 1.78
CA LEU A 28 27.32 5.32 0.37
C LEU A 28 26.30 6.04 -0.52
N VAL A 29 25.01 5.97 -0.15
CA VAL A 29 23.94 6.72 -0.82
C VAL A 29 24.11 8.21 -0.55
N GLU A 30 24.36 8.62 0.70
CA GLU A 30 24.62 10.02 1.04
C GLU A 30 25.91 10.55 0.40
N ALA A 31 27.00 9.78 0.44
CA ALA A 31 28.25 10.17 -0.20
C ALA A 31 28.09 10.31 -1.73
N PHE A 32 27.30 9.43 -2.36
CA PHE A 32 26.97 9.53 -3.77
C PHE A 32 26.20 10.81 -4.09
N PHE A 33 25.17 11.15 -3.30
CA PHE A 33 24.39 12.37 -3.53
C PHE A 33 25.14 13.65 -3.18
N ALA A 34 25.98 13.65 -2.14
CA ALA A 34 26.85 14.77 -1.81
C ALA A 34 27.88 15.05 -2.91
N ALA A 35 28.34 13.99 -3.60
CA ALA A 35 29.27 14.10 -4.73
C ALA A 35 28.59 14.40 -6.07
N ASN A 36 27.27 14.20 -6.17
CA ASN A 36 26.47 14.40 -7.38
C ASN A 36 25.20 15.21 -7.02
N PRO A 37 25.32 16.50 -6.66
CA PRO A 37 24.16 17.32 -6.28
C PRO A 37 23.14 17.47 -7.42
N GLU A 38 23.59 17.38 -8.68
CA GLU A 38 22.71 17.34 -9.85
C GLU A 38 21.86 16.06 -9.92
N ALA A 39 22.26 14.95 -9.26
CA ALA A 39 21.46 13.73 -9.20
C ALA A 39 20.21 13.90 -8.32
N TYR A 40 20.22 14.82 -7.34
CA TYR A 40 19.00 15.24 -6.64
C TYR A 40 18.08 15.98 -7.62
N GLU A 41 18.61 16.99 -8.31
CA GLU A 41 17.82 17.75 -9.29
C GLU A 41 17.33 16.91 -10.47
N GLN A 42 18.07 15.88 -10.91
CA GLN A 42 17.65 14.98 -12.00
C GLN A 42 16.71 13.86 -11.54
N ALA A 43 16.77 13.43 -10.28
CA ALA A 43 15.77 12.56 -9.69
C ALA A 43 14.45 13.31 -9.41
N GLU A 44 14.52 14.61 -9.11
CA GLU A 44 13.37 15.50 -8.91
C GLU A 44 12.79 16.06 -10.23
N LYS A 45 13.57 16.13 -11.32
CA LYS A 45 13.11 16.51 -12.67
C LYS A 45 12.36 15.39 -13.40
N THR A 46 11.71 14.49 -12.68
CA THR A 46 10.62 13.71 -13.29
C THR A 46 9.36 14.50 -12.97
N GLU A 47 8.76 15.17 -13.95
CA GLU A 47 7.47 15.84 -13.75
C GLU A 47 6.51 14.84 -13.11
N SER A 48 6.19 15.06 -11.83
CA SER A 48 5.18 14.30 -11.14
C SER A 48 3.83 14.83 -11.57
N VAL A 49 2.87 13.93 -11.73
CA VAL A 49 1.50 14.31 -12.01
C VAL A 49 0.76 14.44 -10.68
N HIS A 50 0.07 15.57 -10.53
CA HIS A 50 -0.93 15.73 -9.49
C HIS A 50 -2.25 15.15 -9.98
N ALA A 51 -2.68 14.03 -9.38
CA ALA A 51 -3.95 13.41 -9.74
C ALA A 51 -5.11 14.32 -9.33
N MET A 52 -6.14 14.41 -10.18
CA MET A 52 -7.31 15.26 -9.95
C MET A 52 -8.53 14.66 -10.63
N ALA A 53 -9.69 14.72 -9.98
CA ALA A 53 -10.94 14.27 -10.58
C ALA A 53 -11.25 15.04 -11.89
N ARG A 54 -11.40 14.30 -13.00
CA ARG A 54 -11.83 14.81 -14.32
C ARG A 54 -13.32 14.62 -14.57
N THR A 55 -13.99 13.86 -13.70
CA THR A 55 -15.41 13.56 -13.74
C THR A 55 -16.00 13.62 -12.33
N PRO A 56 -17.33 13.86 -12.19
CA PRO A 56 -17.99 13.79 -10.88
C PRO A 56 -17.72 12.47 -10.15
N GLY A 57 -17.63 12.54 -8.82
CA GLY A 57 -17.29 11.41 -7.94
C GLY A 57 -16.16 11.74 -6.98
N ALA A 58 -15.71 10.75 -6.22
CA ALA A 58 -14.63 10.91 -5.23
C ALA A 58 -13.37 11.50 -5.86
N SER A 59 -12.73 12.40 -5.13
CA SER A 59 -11.57 13.17 -5.56
C SER A 59 -10.44 13.00 -4.55
N PRO A 60 -9.16 13.15 -4.95
CA PRO A 60 -8.05 13.08 -4.00
C PRO A 60 -8.22 14.04 -2.81
N GLU A 61 -8.82 15.20 -3.02
CA GLU A 61 -9.06 16.22 -2.00
C GLU A 61 -9.98 15.75 -0.86
N ASP A 62 -10.90 14.81 -1.14
CA ASP A 62 -11.79 14.20 -0.13
C ASP A 62 -11.00 13.38 0.91
N TYR A 63 -9.76 13.02 0.59
CA TYR A 63 -8.88 12.22 1.44
C TYR A 63 -7.69 13.01 1.98
N ALA A 64 -7.71 14.34 1.94
CA ALA A 64 -6.66 15.16 2.54
C ALA A 64 -6.45 14.87 4.04
N TRP A 65 -7.48 14.36 4.72
CA TRP A 65 -7.40 13.91 6.10
C TRP A 65 -6.35 12.82 6.33
N GLN A 66 -5.93 12.08 5.30
CA GLN A 66 -5.01 10.96 5.46
C GLN A 66 -3.64 11.38 6.01
N ASP A 67 -3.18 12.60 5.74
CA ASP A 67 -1.87 13.08 6.18
C ASP A 67 -1.81 13.35 7.70
N GLU A 68 -2.89 13.88 8.27
CA GLU A 68 -3.01 14.22 9.70
C GLU A 68 -4.09 13.38 10.41
N GLY A 69 -4.46 12.26 9.81
CA GLY A 69 -5.60 11.44 10.20
C GLY A 69 -5.30 10.44 11.30
N PRO A 70 -6.34 9.73 11.78
CA PRO A 70 -6.22 8.83 12.93
C PRO A 70 -5.40 7.55 12.66
N LEU A 71 -5.14 7.21 11.39
CA LEU A 71 -4.50 5.94 11.00
C LEU A 71 -2.96 5.99 10.96
N GLY A 72 -2.37 7.18 11.15
CA GLY A 72 -0.91 7.36 11.12
C GLY A 72 -0.26 7.01 9.78
N PRO A 73 1.07 6.80 9.76
CA PRO A 73 1.85 6.66 8.53
C PRO A 73 1.83 5.25 7.91
N ILE A 74 1.17 4.28 8.56
CA ILE A 74 1.15 2.88 8.12
C ILE A 74 -0.21 2.26 8.39
N TYR A 75 -0.96 2.06 7.32
CA TYR A 75 -2.25 1.40 7.40
C TYR A 75 -2.59 0.69 6.09
N THR A 76 -3.51 -0.26 6.17
CA THR A 76 -4.19 -0.82 5.00
C THR A 76 -5.69 -0.68 5.19
N ILE A 77 -6.37 -0.08 4.22
CA ILE A 77 -7.83 -0.05 4.15
C ILE A 77 -8.25 -1.03 3.07
N THR A 78 -9.12 -1.99 3.41
CA THR A 78 -9.74 -2.90 2.45
C THR A 78 -11.26 -2.75 2.49
N LEU A 79 -11.87 -2.59 1.32
CA LEU A 79 -13.31 -2.54 1.13
C LEU A 79 -13.73 -3.88 0.56
N ILE A 80 -14.61 -4.61 1.25
CA ILE A 80 -15.08 -5.94 0.88
C ILE A 80 -16.59 -5.93 0.67
N ARG A 81 -17.06 -6.34 -0.50
CA ARG A 81 -18.49 -6.34 -0.83
C ARG A 81 -19.18 -7.62 -0.34
N GLY A 82 -20.31 -7.47 0.33
CA GLY A 82 -21.24 -8.57 0.63
C GLY A 82 -20.76 -9.55 1.70
N VAL A 83 -19.69 -9.24 2.45
CA VAL A 83 -19.17 -10.09 3.53
C VAL A 83 -19.33 -9.36 4.85
N GLU A 84 -19.94 -10.03 5.84
CA GLU A 84 -20.15 -9.46 7.17
C GLU A 84 -18.85 -9.32 7.96
N GLU A 85 -18.83 -8.37 8.90
CA GLU A 85 -17.65 -7.96 9.68
C GLU A 85 -16.88 -9.13 10.31
N HIS A 86 -17.59 -10.06 10.96
CA HIS A 86 -16.97 -11.22 11.60
C HIS A 86 -16.34 -12.18 10.58
N GLU A 87 -17.01 -12.44 9.46
CA GLU A 87 -16.50 -13.31 8.40
C GLU A 87 -15.29 -12.69 7.71
N VAL A 88 -15.27 -11.37 7.53
CA VAL A 88 -14.09 -10.64 7.02
C VAL A 88 -12.86 -10.90 7.91
N LEU A 89 -13.01 -10.85 9.24
CA LEU A 89 -11.91 -11.14 10.17
C LEU A 89 -11.44 -12.60 10.08
N LEU A 90 -12.37 -13.56 9.93
CA LEU A 90 -12.03 -14.97 9.75
C LEU A 90 -11.26 -15.21 8.45
N ARG A 91 -11.73 -14.64 7.33
CA ARG A 91 -11.05 -14.70 6.02
C ARG A 91 -9.66 -14.05 6.04
N LEU A 92 -9.48 -13.03 6.88
CA LEU A 92 -8.17 -12.42 7.13
C LEU A 92 -7.21 -13.34 7.91
N GLY A 93 -7.73 -14.41 8.52
CA GLY A 93 -6.97 -15.37 9.33
C GLY A 93 -7.03 -15.12 10.84
N ALA A 94 -8.01 -14.35 11.33
CA ALA A 94 -8.23 -14.20 12.77
C ALA A 94 -8.71 -15.51 13.39
N ALA A 95 -8.18 -15.85 14.57
CA ALA A 95 -8.76 -16.90 15.41
C ALA A 95 -10.07 -16.37 16.03
N PRO A 96 -11.20 -17.12 15.97
CA PRO A 96 -12.49 -16.66 16.49
C PRO A 96 -12.45 -16.14 17.93
N GLU A 97 -11.67 -16.79 18.80
CA GLU A 97 -11.50 -16.45 20.20
C GLU A 97 -10.77 -15.11 20.43
N HIS A 98 -10.10 -14.57 19.42
CA HIS A 98 -9.41 -13.27 19.48
C HIS A 98 -10.24 -12.13 18.88
N ILE A 99 -11.39 -12.43 18.26
CA ILE A 99 -12.30 -11.42 17.73
C ILE A 99 -13.09 -10.81 18.89
N ARG A 100 -12.99 -9.49 19.05
CA ARG A 100 -13.62 -8.75 20.14
C ARG A 100 -13.77 -7.27 19.80
N MET A 101 -14.38 -6.51 20.69
CA MET A 101 -14.32 -5.06 20.61
C MET A 101 -12.91 -4.57 20.96
N ILE A 102 -12.35 -3.74 20.07
CA ILE A 102 -11.12 -2.98 20.30
C ILE A 102 -11.51 -1.64 20.92
N GLY A 103 -10.98 -1.35 22.11
CA GLY A 103 -11.29 -0.15 22.88
C GLY A 103 -10.41 1.06 22.54
N LEU A 104 -10.83 2.25 23.01
CA LEU A 104 -10.17 3.54 22.79
C LEU A 104 -8.68 3.59 23.21
N GLY A 105 -8.27 2.77 24.18
CA GLY A 105 -6.91 2.76 24.73
C GLY A 105 -5.95 1.78 24.05
N GLU A 106 -6.43 1.02 23.06
CA GLU A 106 -5.64 -0.04 22.44
C GLU A 106 -5.01 0.45 21.15
N TYR A 107 -3.69 0.52 21.08
CA TYR A 107 -2.98 1.01 19.90
C TYR A 107 -2.03 -0.06 19.38
N PRO A 108 -1.77 -0.11 18.06
CA PRO A 108 -0.75 -1.01 17.53
C PRO A 108 0.62 -0.67 18.11
N ASP A 109 1.46 -1.68 18.22
CA ASP A 109 2.90 -1.52 18.43
C ASP A 109 3.55 -1.98 17.14
N PHE A 110 4.14 -1.06 16.38
CA PHE A 110 4.74 -1.36 15.09
C PHE A 110 5.71 -2.58 15.12
N SER A 111 6.35 -2.83 16.26
CA SER A 111 7.28 -3.94 16.45
C SER A 111 6.64 -5.26 16.91
N ARG A 112 5.39 -5.23 17.41
CA ARG A 112 4.79 -6.38 18.12
C ARG A 112 3.33 -6.68 17.78
N THR A 113 2.51 -5.65 17.56
CA THR A 113 1.06 -5.79 17.49
C THR A 113 0.49 -4.97 16.34
N GLU A 114 -0.30 -5.63 15.50
CA GLU A 114 -1.14 -4.99 14.50
C GLU A 114 -2.59 -5.02 15.00
N ILE A 115 -3.32 -3.92 14.85
CA ILE A 115 -4.73 -3.86 15.17
C ILE A 115 -5.51 -3.86 13.87
N VAL A 116 -6.49 -4.76 13.77
CA VAL A 116 -7.43 -4.79 12.66
C VAL A 116 -8.82 -4.51 13.20
N THR A 117 -9.53 -3.58 12.55
CA THR A 117 -10.93 -3.25 12.85
C THR A 117 -11.79 -3.39 11.61
N VAL A 118 -13.08 -3.66 11.81
CA VAL A 118 -14.05 -3.84 10.73
C VAL A 118 -15.34 -3.07 11.02
N ARG A 119 -15.91 -2.46 9.98
CA ARG A 119 -17.18 -1.72 10.04
C ARG A 119 -18.03 -1.94 8.81
N ARG A 120 -19.34 -2.06 8.99
CA ARG A 120 -20.29 -2.06 7.87
C ARG A 120 -20.46 -0.66 7.25
N ALA A 121 -20.52 -0.62 5.92
CA ALA A 121 -20.83 0.57 5.13
C ALA A 121 -21.71 0.19 3.92
N GLY A 122 -23.04 0.25 4.10
CA GLY A 122 -23.99 -0.18 3.07
C GLY A 122 -23.84 -1.67 2.77
N ASP A 123 -23.60 -2.03 1.51
CA ASP A 123 -23.33 -3.41 1.07
C ASP A 123 -21.85 -3.83 1.22
N TRP A 124 -21.02 -2.96 1.77
CA TRP A 124 -19.60 -3.19 1.98
C TRP A 124 -19.26 -3.34 3.45
N THR A 125 -18.10 -3.92 3.70
CA THR A 125 -17.39 -3.92 4.98
C THR A 125 -16.04 -3.25 4.77
N ILE A 126 -15.74 -2.25 5.59
CA ILE A 126 -14.47 -1.57 5.66
C ILE A 126 -13.63 -2.30 6.69
N LEU A 127 -12.48 -2.81 6.26
CA LEU A 127 -11.44 -3.39 7.11
C LEU A 127 -10.28 -2.39 7.16
N ILE A 128 -9.82 -2.08 8.37
CA ILE A 128 -8.67 -1.19 8.60
C ILE A 128 -7.62 -1.97 9.38
N GLU A 129 -6.44 -2.14 8.80
CA GLU A 129 -5.25 -2.66 9.49
C GLU A 129 -4.34 -1.49 9.85
N GLU A 130 -4.15 -1.20 11.14
CA GLU A 130 -3.12 -0.28 11.59
C GLU A 130 -1.80 -1.04 11.77
N CYS A 131 -0.73 -0.55 11.12
CA CYS A 131 0.57 -1.24 10.99
C CYS A 131 0.52 -2.60 10.25
N GLY A 132 -0.60 -2.95 9.61
CA GLY A 132 -0.79 -4.19 8.86
C GLY A 132 -0.83 -4.01 7.34
N ARG A 133 -0.65 -5.12 6.62
CA ARG A 133 -0.65 -5.18 5.14
C ARG A 133 -1.21 -6.48 4.56
N ARG A 134 -2.06 -7.19 5.30
CA ARG A 134 -2.60 -8.48 4.83
C ARG A 134 -3.52 -8.27 3.63
N GLY A 135 -4.37 -7.25 3.66
CA GLY A 135 -5.39 -6.97 2.65
C GLY A 135 -4.85 -6.71 1.25
N VAL A 136 -3.59 -6.32 1.09
CA VAL A 136 -2.94 -6.16 -0.22
C VAL A 136 -2.23 -7.42 -0.73
N ARG A 137 -2.13 -8.48 0.08
CA ARG A 137 -1.51 -9.75 -0.33
C ARG A 137 -2.44 -10.50 -1.26
N ARG A 138 -1.89 -11.03 -2.36
CA ARG A 138 -2.64 -11.73 -3.42
C ARG A 138 -3.60 -12.78 -2.87
N GLU A 139 -3.12 -13.63 -1.97
CA GLU A 139 -3.88 -14.75 -1.44
C GLU A 139 -5.01 -14.27 -0.51
N VAL A 140 -4.74 -13.22 0.28
CA VAL A 140 -5.69 -12.66 1.24
C VAL A 140 -6.80 -11.89 0.53
N ILE A 141 -6.48 -11.01 -0.42
CA ILE A 141 -7.52 -10.25 -1.12
C ILE A 141 -8.38 -11.14 -2.03
N GLY A 142 -7.78 -12.21 -2.56
CA GLY A 142 -8.52 -13.29 -3.21
C GLY A 142 -9.53 -13.91 -2.23
N GLU A 143 -9.06 -14.38 -1.08
CA GLU A 143 -9.94 -14.95 -0.04
C GLU A 143 -11.03 -13.98 0.42
N LEU A 144 -10.74 -12.68 0.56
CA LEU A 144 -11.73 -11.66 0.92
C LEU A 144 -12.80 -11.46 -0.16
N SER A 145 -12.46 -11.62 -1.44
CA SER A 145 -13.37 -11.45 -2.59
C SER A 145 -14.01 -12.75 -3.10
N ARG A 146 -13.76 -13.90 -2.47
CA ARG A 146 -14.34 -15.17 -2.91
C ARG A 146 -15.87 -15.18 -2.81
N ASP A 147 -16.50 -16.21 -3.37
CA ASP A 147 -17.96 -16.44 -3.35
C ASP A 147 -18.79 -15.37 -4.10
N GLY A 148 -18.27 -14.84 -5.21
CA GLY A 148 -18.99 -13.81 -5.98
C GLY A 148 -18.70 -12.36 -5.54
N GLY A 149 -17.76 -12.18 -4.60
CA GLY A 149 -17.46 -10.90 -3.98
C GLY A 149 -16.47 -10.02 -4.75
N GLU A 150 -16.26 -8.83 -4.21
CA GLU A 150 -15.35 -7.81 -4.76
C GLU A 150 -14.56 -7.20 -3.59
N ALA A 151 -13.26 -6.99 -3.76
CA ALA A 151 -12.41 -6.37 -2.75
C ALA A 151 -11.41 -5.38 -3.34
N VAL A 152 -11.27 -4.21 -2.69
CA VAL A 152 -10.28 -3.18 -3.03
C VAL A 152 -9.45 -2.87 -1.79
N ALA A 153 -8.12 -2.95 -1.88
CA ALA A 153 -7.20 -2.63 -0.79
C ALA A 153 -6.23 -1.50 -1.17
N VAL A 154 -6.02 -0.59 -0.22
CA VAL A 154 -5.09 0.54 -0.30
C VAL A 154 -4.18 0.48 0.92
N MET A 155 -2.87 0.33 0.70
CA MET A 155 -1.85 0.35 1.75
C MET A 155 -1.03 1.63 1.65
N ARG A 156 -0.92 2.36 2.77
CA ARG A 156 0.11 3.38 3.01
C ARG A 156 1.20 2.79 3.90
N HIS A 157 2.46 3.07 3.58
CA HIS A 157 3.60 2.69 4.40
C HIS A 157 4.79 3.61 4.14
N ASP A 158 4.89 4.71 4.89
CA ASP A 158 5.88 5.77 4.62
C ASP A 158 7.34 5.36 4.81
N TYR A 159 7.60 4.27 5.56
CA TYR A 159 8.96 3.78 5.82
C TYR A 159 9.40 2.58 4.98
N ALA A 160 8.62 2.20 3.96
CA ALA A 160 8.94 1.09 3.05
C ALA A 160 9.15 1.60 1.62
N ALA A 161 9.70 0.74 0.77
CA ALA A 161 10.04 1.09 -0.61
C ALA A 161 8.83 1.41 -1.51
N GLY A 162 7.60 1.14 -1.06
CA GLY A 162 6.42 1.39 -1.85
C GLY A 162 5.12 1.23 -1.06
N HIS A 163 4.08 1.83 -1.61
CA HIS A 163 2.70 1.64 -1.23
C HIS A 163 2.11 0.51 -2.09
N ASP A 164 0.95 -0.04 -1.73
CA ASP A 164 0.33 -1.12 -2.50
C ASP A 164 -1.14 -0.80 -2.75
N PHE A 165 -1.58 -0.96 -3.99
CA PHE A 165 -2.99 -1.04 -4.36
C PHE A 165 -3.29 -2.47 -4.85
N ALA A 166 -4.42 -3.02 -4.44
CA ALA A 166 -4.88 -4.31 -4.90
C ALA A 166 -6.39 -4.31 -5.14
N PHE A 167 -6.82 -4.98 -6.22
CA PHE A 167 -8.20 -5.19 -6.59
C PHE A 167 -8.41 -6.67 -6.92
N ALA A 168 -9.45 -7.25 -6.33
CA ALA A 168 -9.83 -8.64 -6.54
C ALA A 168 -11.34 -8.78 -6.79
N LEU A 169 -11.68 -9.79 -7.57
CA LEU A 169 -13.04 -10.11 -7.96
C LEU A 169 -13.18 -11.62 -7.98
N GLU A 170 -14.19 -12.14 -7.29
CA GLU A 170 -14.53 -13.58 -7.29
C GLU A 170 -13.36 -14.50 -6.92
N GLY A 171 -12.50 -14.07 -5.99
CA GLY A 171 -11.34 -14.86 -5.57
C GLY A 171 -10.06 -14.61 -6.37
N GLU A 172 -10.14 -13.89 -7.48
CA GLU A 172 -9.02 -13.65 -8.39
C GLU A 172 -8.36 -12.30 -8.12
N PHE A 173 -7.02 -12.27 -8.08
CA PHE A 173 -6.26 -11.02 -8.02
C PHE A 173 -6.24 -10.35 -9.40
N VAL A 174 -7.08 -9.34 -9.58
CA VAL A 174 -7.37 -8.75 -10.89
C VAL A 174 -6.35 -7.68 -11.29
N THR A 175 -6.10 -6.72 -10.39
CA THR A 175 -5.21 -5.58 -10.67
C THR A 175 -4.47 -5.20 -9.41
N GLY A 176 -3.16 -5.01 -9.50
CA GLY A 176 -2.35 -4.37 -8.47
C GLY A 176 -1.29 -3.48 -9.09
N PHE A 177 -0.87 -2.47 -8.35
CA PHE A 177 0.18 -1.53 -8.73
C PHE A 177 0.71 -0.80 -7.49
N ASP A 178 1.87 -0.17 -7.65
CA ASP A 178 2.36 0.84 -6.69
C ASP A 178 1.55 2.14 -6.91
N PRO A 179 0.84 2.67 -5.90
CA PRO A 179 0.13 3.94 -5.97
C PRO A 179 0.92 5.11 -6.54
N SER A 180 2.24 5.15 -6.33
CA SER A 180 3.10 6.19 -6.87
C SER A 180 3.39 6.02 -8.36
N ARG A 181 3.20 4.81 -8.91
CA ARG A 181 3.48 4.42 -10.30
C ARG A 181 2.36 3.52 -10.86
N PRO A 182 1.15 4.07 -11.07
CA PRO A 182 -0.02 3.30 -11.50
C PRO A 182 0.06 2.83 -12.96
N GLY A 183 1.08 3.23 -13.72
CA GLY A 183 1.32 2.77 -15.10
C GLY A 183 1.78 1.31 -15.15
N THR A 184 2.58 0.88 -14.18
CA THR A 184 3.07 -0.49 -14.04
C THR A 184 2.12 -1.34 -13.20
N ARG A 185 1.23 -2.09 -13.88
CA ARG A 185 0.18 -2.91 -13.25
C ARG A 185 0.41 -4.41 -13.46
N TRP A 186 -0.07 -5.23 -12.53
CA TRP A 186 -0.04 -6.69 -12.61
C TRP A 186 -1.37 -7.32 -12.17
N GLY A 187 -1.58 -8.60 -12.46
CA GLY A 187 -2.80 -9.34 -12.12
C GLY A 187 -3.39 -10.07 -13.31
N THR A 188 -4.57 -10.68 -13.13
CA THR A 188 -5.25 -11.44 -14.20
C THR A 188 -5.88 -10.53 -15.26
N ALA A 189 -6.24 -9.29 -14.91
CA ALA A 189 -6.65 -8.26 -15.85
C ALA A 189 -6.12 -6.88 -15.40
N PRO A 190 -4.82 -6.61 -15.59
CA PRO A 190 -4.15 -5.41 -15.05
C PRO A 190 -4.71 -4.08 -15.57
N ASP A 191 -5.38 -4.08 -16.72
CA ASP A 191 -5.94 -2.88 -17.35
C ASP A 191 -7.40 -2.60 -16.98
N ARG A 192 -8.02 -3.43 -16.13
CA ARG A 192 -9.46 -3.33 -15.82
C ARG A 192 -9.86 -1.99 -15.21
N LEU A 193 -8.93 -1.34 -14.51
CA LEU A 193 -9.16 -0.07 -13.80
C LEU A 193 -8.76 1.17 -14.62
N ASN A 194 -8.31 1.00 -15.87
CA ASN A 194 -7.82 2.10 -16.72
C ASN A 194 -8.84 3.21 -16.94
N ARG A 195 -10.15 2.89 -16.92
CA ARG A 195 -11.20 3.92 -16.99
C ARG A 195 -11.15 4.82 -15.76
N HIS A 196 -11.10 4.24 -14.56
CA HIS A 196 -11.12 5.00 -13.31
C HIS A 196 -9.84 5.81 -13.10
N LEU A 197 -8.68 5.30 -13.53
CA LEU A 197 -7.43 6.07 -13.53
C LEU A 197 -7.57 7.35 -14.38
N ARG A 198 -8.13 7.24 -15.60
CA ARG A 198 -8.38 8.41 -16.46
C ARG A 198 -9.40 9.38 -15.87
N GLU A 199 -10.41 8.87 -15.16
CA GLU A 199 -11.36 9.70 -14.43
C GLU A 199 -10.70 10.52 -13.30
N LEU A 200 -9.51 10.12 -12.83
CA LEU A 200 -8.65 10.83 -11.88
C LEU A 200 -7.48 11.58 -12.55
N GLY A 201 -7.51 11.72 -13.88
CA GLY A 201 -6.48 12.44 -14.62
C GLY A 201 -5.14 11.71 -14.70
N ILE A 202 -5.10 10.43 -14.33
CA ILE A 202 -3.93 9.57 -14.43
C ILE A 202 -3.99 8.86 -15.78
N ASP A 203 -2.98 9.03 -16.64
CA ASP A 203 -2.90 8.30 -17.90
C ASP A 203 -2.27 6.91 -17.67
N PRO A 204 -3.03 5.80 -17.78
CA PRO A 204 -2.50 4.47 -17.54
C PRO A 204 -1.48 4.00 -18.59
N ALA A 205 -1.29 4.74 -19.70
CA ALA A 205 -0.30 4.44 -20.73
C ALA A 205 1.12 4.89 -20.34
N PHE A 206 1.26 5.80 -19.38
CA PHE A 206 2.54 6.31 -18.91
C PHE A 206 2.75 5.94 -17.44
N ASP A 207 3.99 5.59 -17.08
CA ASP A 207 4.36 5.27 -15.71
C ASP A 207 4.91 6.50 -14.97
N GLU A 208 4.10 7.56 -15.02
CA GLU A 208 4.38 8.83 -14.36
C GLU A 208 4.26 8.70 -12.85
N ARG A 209 5.08 9.46 -12.14
CA ARG A 209 5.04 9.48 -10.68
C ARG A 209 3.86 10.33 -10.22
N ILE A 210 3.06 9.84 -9.29
CA ILE A 210 1.96 10.61 -8.69
C ILE A 210 2.43 11.22 -7.36
N ASP A 211 2.29 12.54 -7.18
CA ASP A 211 2.73 13.23 -5.95
C ASP A 211 1.71 13.15 -4.80
N ASN A 212 0.43 13.00 -5.12
CA ASN A 212 -0.69 12.78 -4.18
C ASN A 212 -1.19 11.32 -4.24
N ALA A 213 -0.26 10.37 -4.35
CA ALA A 213 -0.54 8.96 -4.64
C ALA A 213 -1.58 8.33 -3.70
N ILE A 214 -1.44 8.49 -2.38
CA ILE A 214 -2.35 7.90 -1.39
C ILE A 214 -3.78 8.48 -1.50
N PRO A 215 -3.99 9.80 -1.46
CA PRO A 215 -5.30 10.39 -1.75
C PRO A 215 -5.90 9.93 -3.09
N ALA A 216 -5.07 9.82 -4.14
CA ALA A 216 -5.52 9.38 -5.46
C ALA A 216 -6.05 7.94 -5.46
N VAL A 217 -5.35 7.00 -4.82
CA VAL A 217 -5.80 5.61 -4.78
C VAL A 217 -6.94 5.36 -3.80
N LEU A 218 -7.09 6.19 -2.75
CA LEU A 218 -8.31 6.18 -1.92
C LEU A 218 -9.53 6.67 -2.72
N ALA A 219 -9.38 7.75 -3.49
CA ALA A 219 -10.43 8.22 -4.41
C ALA A 219 -10.78 7.16 -5.47
N LEU A 220 -9.77 6.45 -6.00
CA LEU A 220 -9.97 5.32 -6.91
C LEU A 220 -10.78 4.21 -6.24
N ALA A 221 -10.44 3.82 -5.02
CA ALA A 221 -11.17 2.80 -4.27
C ALA A 221 -12.65 3.19 -4.07
N SER A 222 -12.92 4.45 -3.78
CA SER A 222 -14.30 4.95 -3.65
C SER A 222 -15.04 5.04 -4.97
N ARG A 223 -14.36 5.30 -6.10
CA ARG A 223 -14.97 5.23 -7.44
C ARG A 223 -15.33 3.81 -7.85
N ILE A 224 -14.54 2.82 -7.45
CA ILE A 224 -14.83 1.40 -7.71
C ILE A 224 -16.01 0.92 -6.86
N THR A 225 -16.00 1.25 -5.57
CA THR A 225 -16.92 0.66 -4.58
C THR A 225 -18.17 1.48 -4.31
N GLY A 226 -18.13 2.80 -4.55
CA GLY A 226 -19.14 3.75 -4.10
C GLY A 226 -19.05 4.10 -2.61
N VAL A 227 -18.05 3.62 -1.88
CA VAL A 227 -17.88 3.83 -0.43
C VAL A 227 -16.84 4.90 -0.17
N MET A 228 -17.21 5.97 0.54
CA MET A 228 -16.28 7.01 1.02
C MET A 228 -15.74 6.64 2.41
N VAL A 229 -14.43 6.45 2.52
CA VAL A 229 -13.77 6.22 3.81
C VAL A 229 -13.42 7.56 4.44
N THR A 230 -13.97 7.79 5.63
CA THR A 230 -13.76 8.98 6.47
C THR A 230 -13.06 8.62 7.78
N PRO A 231 -12.48 9.60 8.49
CA PRO A 231 -11.87 9.38 9.82
C PRO A 231 -12.80 8.72 10.85
N GLU A 232 -14.12 8.93 10.74
CA GLU A 232 -15.12 8.33 11.64
C GLU A 232 -15.07 6.79 11.61
N HIS A 233 -14.67 6.19 10.49
CA HIS A 233 -14.53 4.73 10.39
C HIS A 233 -13.37 4.17 11.22
N ALA A 234 -12.42 5.01 11.65
CA ALA A 234 -11.32 4.62 12.53
C ALA A 234 -11.66 4.78 14.01
N GLU A 235 -12.84 5.31 14.36
CA GLU A 235 -13.21 5.51 15.76
C GLU A 235 -13.26 4.18 16.53
N ARG A 236 -13.40 4.22 17.85
CA ARG A 236 -13.50 3.05 18.72
C ARG A 236 -14.52 3.35 19.84
N PRO A 237 -15.15 2.33 20.46
CA PRO A 237 -14.91 0.91 20.27
C PRO A 237 -15.51 0.35 18.98
N VAL A 238 -14.87 -0.68 18.41
CA VAL A 238 -15.30 -1.34 17.17
C VAL A 238 -14.89 -2.81 17.17
N LEU A 239 -15.60 -3.65 16.43
CA LEU A 239 -15.22 -5.05 16.26
C LEU A 239 -13.85 -5.14 15.57
N GLY A 240 -13.01 -6.05 16.04
CA GLY A 240 -11.66 -6.21 15.52
C GLY A 240 -10.89 -7.36 16.16
N VAL A 241 -9.59 -7.38 15.89
CA VAL A 241 -8.63 -8.36 16.40
C VAL A 241 -7.26 -7.72 16.51
N ALA A 242 -6.46 -8.17 17.48
CA ALA A 242 -5.04 -7.84 17.57
C ALA A 242 -4.22 -9.03 17.09
N PHE A 243 -3.36 -8.83 16.09
CA PHE A 243 -2.38 -9.82 15.64
C PHE A 243 -1.03 -9.54 16.28
N PHE A 244 -0.43 -10.56 16.88
CA PHE A 244 0.91 -10.48 17.46
C PHE A 244 1.95 -11.01 16.46
N ARG A 245 3.05 -10.26 16.29
CA ARG A 245 4.19 -10.62 15.42
C ARG A 245 5.24 -11.44 16.15
#